data_AF-A0A382RA88-F1
#
_entry.id   AF-A0A382RA88-F1
#
_cell.length_a   1.000
_cell.length_b   1.000
_cell.length_c   1.000
_cell.angle_alpha   90.00
_cell.angle_beta   90.00
_cell.angle_gamma   90.00
#
_symmetry.space_group_name_H-M   'P 1'
#
loop_
_entity.id
_entity.type
_entity.pdbx_description
1 polymer ?
#
loop_
_entity_poly.entity_id
_entity_poly.type
_entity_poly.pdbx_seq_one_letter_code
_entity_poly.pdbx_strand_id
1 'polypeptide(L)'
;MRATIIHISDLHFHSYPQKFSECNAKRILGATNLLIRRAREFPLKRAKLLVERIQKMEWDHLVISGDITQLSLEREFSLARE
;
A
#
# COMPACT_ATOMS: atom_id res chain seq x y z
N MET A 1 -26.49 -15.84 13.76
CA MET A 1 -25.12 -15.98 13.21
C MET A 1 -24.30 -14.77 13.61
N ARG A 2 -23.02 -14.94 13.95
CA ARG A 2 -22.07 -13.83 14.14
C ARG A 2 -21.20 -13.76 12.90
N ALA A 3 -21.04 -12.56 12.32
CA ALA A 3 -20.15 -12.33 11.19
C ALA A 3 -18.91 -11.57 11.68
N THR A 4 -17.74 -12.00 11.24
CA THR A 4 -16.43 -11.41 11.50
C THR A 4 -15.99 -10.62 10.28
N ILE A 5 -15.76 -9.33 10.47
CA ILE A 5 -15.32 -8.43 9.41
C ILE A 5 -13.91 -7.95 9.74
N ILE A 6 -12.98 -8.12 8.81
CA ILE A 6 -11.67 -7.48 8.86
C ILE A 6 -11.75 -6.21 8.02
N HIS A 7 -11.39 -5.07 8.61
CA HIS A 7 -11.32 -3.79 7.92
C HIS A 7 -9.91 -3.24 7.97
N ILE A 8 -9.33 -2.98 6.80
CA ILE A 8 -7.99 -2.41 6.64
C ILE A 8 -8.03 -1.19 5.73
N SER A 9 -7.05 -0.30 5.92
CA SER A 9 -6.84 0.92 5.14
C SER A 9 -5.35 1.28 5.18
N ASP A 10 -4.94 2.23 4.34
CA ASP A 10 -3.64 2.92 4.45
C ASP A 10 -2.45 1.93 4.40
N LEU A 11 -2.49 1.00 3.45
CA LEU A 11 -1.40 0.02 3.25
C LEU A 11 -0.16 0.66 2.65
N HIS A 12 -0.33 1.72 1.86
CA HIS A 12 0.74 2.52 1.24
C HIS A 12 1.86 1.67 0.60
N PHE A 13 1.48 0.69 -0.23
CA PHE A 13 2.43 0.03 -1.13
C PHE A 13 3.11 1.10 -1.98
N HIS A 14 4.43 1.11 -1.93
CA HIS A 14 5.23 2.19 -2.48
C HIS A 14 6.33 1.66 -3.39
N SER A 15 6.60 2.42 -4.44
CA SER A 15 7.77 2.24 -5.31
C SER A 15 8.28 3.61 -5.73
N TYR A 16 9.38 3.65 -6.48
CA TYR A 16 9.92 4.91 -6.99
C TYR A 16 9.67 5.02 -8.49
N PRO A 17 9.38 6.22 -9.01
CA PRO A 17 9.33 6.46 -10.45
C PRO A 17 10.64 6.00 -11.10
N GLN A 18 10.53 5.26 -12.20
CA GLN A 18 11.70 4.76 -12.94
C GLN A 18 11.86 5.47 -14.29
N LYS A 19 10.78 6.04 -14.81
CA LYS A 19 10.76 6.75 -16.11
C LYS A 19 10.44 8.21 -15.91
N PHE A 20 11.02 9.08 -16.73
CA PHE A 20 10.69 10.52 -16.70
C PHE A 20 9.21 10.80 -16.96
N SER A 21 8.51 9.95 -17.73
CA SER A 21 7.07 10.06 -17.96
C SER A 21 6.22 9.83 -16.70
N GLU A 22 6.78 9.22 -15.66
CA GLU A 22 6.11 9.01 -14.37
C GLU A 22 6.32 10.20 -13.42
N CYS A 23 7.28 11.09 -13.72
CA CYS A 23 7.66 12.24 -12.91
C CYS A 23 6.80 13.47 -13.26
N ASN A 24 5.68 13.64 -12.56
CA ASN A 24 4.98 14.93 -12.50
C ASN A 24 5.31 15.68 -11.21
N ALA A 25 5.05 17.00 -11.16
CA ALA A 25 5.43 17.83 -10.01
C ALA A 25 4.93 17.27 -8.65
N LYS A 26 3.69 16.74 -8.62
CA LYS A 26 3.12 16.10 -7.41
C LYS A 26 3.85 14.81 -7.04
N ARG A 27 4.18 13.96 -8.00
CA ARG A 27 4.89 12.70 -7.77
C ARG A 27 6.35 12.91 -7.40
N ILE A 28 7.00 13.97 -7.88
CA ILE A 28 8.35 14.33 -7.45
C ILE A 28 8.32 14.70 -5.96
N LEU A 29 7.42 15.60 -5.55
CA LEU A 29 7.24 15.95 -4.13
C LEU A 29 6.89 14.72 -3.28
N GLY A 30 6.00 13.87 -3.79
CA GLY A 30 5.61 12.61 -3.14
C GLY A 30 6.79 11.65 -2.99
N ALA A 31 7.60 11.46 -4.03
CA ALA A 31 8.77 10.58 -4.03
C ALA A 31 9.85 11.10 -3.08
N THR A 32 10.06 12.42 -3.01
CA THR A 32 10.96 13.04 -2.03
C THR A 32 10.47 12.77 -0.60
N ASN A 33 9.18 12.96 -0.32
CA ASN A 33 8.61 12.64 0.99
C ASN A 33 8.67 11.12 1.30
N LEU A 34 8.51 10.27 0.27
CA LEU A 34 8.67 8.83 0.37
C LEU A 34 10.08 8.44 0.80
N LEU A 35 11.09 8.99 0.13
CA LEU A 35 12.49 8.75 0.41
C LEU A 35 12.89 9.23 1.82
N ILE A 36 12.47 10.45 2.20
CA ILE A 36 12.89 11.08 3.46
C ILE A 36 12.16 10.48 4.66
N ARG A 37 10.86 10.18 4.53
CA ARG A 37 10.00 9.88 5.68
C ARG A 37 9.11 8.66 5.48
N ARG A 38 8.25 8.65 4.46
CA ARG A 38 7.14 7.69 4.38
C ARG A 38 7.58 6.23 4.24
N ALA A 39 8.71 5.93 3.60
CA ALA A 39 9.20 4.56 3.46
C ALA A 39 9.60 3.94 4.82
N ARG A 40 10.01 4.78 5.79
CA ARG A 40 10.31 4.32 7.15
C ARG A 40 9.05 4.13 8.00
N GLU A 41 8.08 5.00 7.83
CA GLU A 41 6.82 4.94 8.56
C GLU A 41 5.89 3.82 8.06
N PHE A 42 5.86 3.55 6.75
CA PHE A 42 5.11 2.47 6.10
C PHE A 42 6.04 1.51 5.33
N PRO A 43 6.80 0.66 6.04
CA PRO A 43 7.66 -0.31 5.37
C PRO A 43 6.81 -1.38 4.68
N LEU A 44 7.11 -1.70 3.42
CA LEU A 44 6.42 -2.76 2.64
C LEU A 44 6.31 -4.09 3.39
N LYS A 45 7.32 -4.44 4.20
CA LYS A 45 7.32 -5.65 5.02
C LYS A 45 6.13 -5.70 5.98
N ARG A 46 5.71 -4.56 6.54
CA ARG A 46 4.55 -4.50 7.45
C ARG A 46 3.25 -4.81 6.70
N ALA A 47 3.05 -4.21 5.53
CA ALA A 47 1.88 -4.47 4.70
C ALA A 47 1.81 -5.96 4.30
N LYS A 48 2.94 -6.55 3.88
CA LYS A 48 3.02 -7.99 3.56
C LYS A 48 2.68 -8.87 4.76
N LEU A 49 3.27 -8.62 5.92
CA LEU A 49 2.97 -9.37 7.15
C LEU A 49 1.50 -9.25 7.58
N LEU A 50 0.87 -8.08 7.38
CA LEU A 50 -0.54 -7.88 7.64
C LEU A 50 -1.40 -8.75 6.71
N VAL A 51 -1.11 -8.74 5.40
CA VAL A 51 -1.81 -9.57 4.41
C VAL A 51 -1.65 -11.06 4.76
N GLU A 52 -0.42 -11.51 5.04
CA GLU A 52 -0.16 -12.89 5.46
C GLU A 52 -0.90 -13.27 6.75
N ARG A 53 -1.06 -12.33 7.69
CA ARG A 53 -1.80 -12.57 8.93
C ARG A 53 -3.29 -12.72 8.64
N ILE A 54 -3.87 -11.84 7.82
CA ILE A 54 -5.28 -11.87 7.45
C ILE A 54 -5.62 -13.16 6.69
N GLN A 55 -4.74 -13.62 5.81
CA GLN A 55 -4.89 -14.89 5.09
C GLN A 55 -4.96 -16.11 6.01
N LYS A 56 -4.42 -16.03 7.22
CA LYS A 56 -4.41 -17.12 8.23
C LYS A 56 -5.52 -17.01 9.26
N MET A 57 -6.33 -15.95 9.22
CA MET A 57 -7.45 -15.73 10.13
C MET A 57 -8.73 -16.26 9.50
N GLU A 58 -9.67 -16.74 10.33
CA GLU A 58 -11.04 -16.99 9.88
C GLU A 58 -11.84 -15.67 9.92
N TRP A 59 -12.44 -15.30 8.81
CA TRP A 59 -13.27 -14.10 8.65
C TRP A 59 -14.30 -14.30 7.55
N ASP A 60 -15.43 -13.60 7.64
CA ASP A 60 -16.53 -13.69 6.67
C ASP A 60 -16.40 -12.62 5.57
N HIS A 61 -15.93 -11.43 5.95
CA HIS A 61 -15.74 -10.31 5.01
C HIS A 61 -14.43 -9.57 5.26
N LEU A 62 -13.82 -9.10 4.17
CA LEU A 62 -12.67 -8.19 4.17
C LEU A 62 -13.07 -6.88 3.49
N VAL A 63 -12.83 -5.76 4.16
CA VAL A 63 -13.05 -4.42 3.63
C VAL A 63 -11.71 -3.69 3.53
N ILE A 64 -11.43 -3.14 2.35
CA ILE A 64 -10.26 -2.30 2.10
C ILE A 64 -10.78 -0.91 1.70
N SER A 65 -10.63 0.08 2.57
CA SER A 65 -11.32 1.38 2.40
C SER A 65 -10.50 2.46 1.69
N GLY A 66 -9.18 2.32 1.58
CA GLY A 66 -8.39 3.32 0.87
C GLY A 66 -6.88 3.15 0.98
N ASP A 67 -6.20 4.06 0.29
CA ASP A 67 -4.76 4.30 0.37
C ASP A 67 -3.90 3.03 0.26
N ILE A 68 -4.21 2.24 -0.77
CA ILE A 68 -3.46 1.03 -1.13
C ILE A 68 -2.06 1.40 -1.63
N THR A 69 -1.91 2.49 -2.40
CA THR A 69 -0.66 2.89 -3.05
C THR A 69 -0.24 4.31 -2.65
N GLN A 70 1.06 4.61 -2.70
CA GLN A 70 1.60 5.89 -2.25
C GLN A 70 1.65 6.99 -3.32
N LEU A 71 2.10 6.68 -4.54
CA LEU A 71 2.34 7.63 -5.64
C LEU A 71 1.45 7.35 -6.87
N SER A 72 0.58 6.35 -6.77
CA SER A 72 -0.28 5.84 -7.85
C SER A 72 0.54 5.49 -9.09
N LEU A 73 1.66 4.79 -8.89
CA LEU A 73 2.45 4.22 -9.97
C LEU A 73 1.90 2.84 -10.35
N GLU A 74 1.93 2.47 -11.62
CA GLU A 74 1.44 1.14 -12.07
C GLU A 74 2.15 -0.01 -11.33
N ARG A 75 3.43 0.19 -11.02
CA ARG A 75 4.21 -0.76 -10.23
C ARG A 75 3.71 -0.90 -8.80
N GLU A 76 3.23 0.17 -8.17
CA GLU A 76 2.64 0.09 -6.83
C GLU A 76 1.35 -0.72 -6.86
N PHE A 77 0.51 -0.52 -7.88
CA PHE A 77 -0.68 -1.33 -8.07
C PHE A 77 -0.35 -2.79 -8.37
N SER A 78 0.72 -3.05 -9.12
CA SER A 78 1.19 -4.42 -9.38
C SER A 78 1.63 -5.10 -8.09
N LEU A 79 2.43 -4.41 -7.26
CA LEU A 79 2.86 -4.90 -5.94
C LEU A 79 1.70 -5.18 -4.98
N ALA A 80 0.60 -4.42 -5.08
CA ALA A 80 -0.58 -4.60 -4.23
C ALA A 80 -1.51 -5.73 -4.70
N ARG A 81 -1.36 -6.22 -5.94
CA ARG A 81 -2.14 -7.35 -6.49
C ARG A 81 -1.49 -8.72 -6.23
N GLU A 82 -0.20 -8.74 -5.92
CA GLU A 82 0.57 -9.94 -5.53
C GLU A 82 0.22 -10.41 -4.12
#